data_AF-A0A316HKJ9-F1
#
_entry.id   AF-A0A316HKJ9-F1
#
_cell.length_a   1.000
_cell.length_b   1.000
_cell.length_c   1.000
_cell.angle_alpha   90.00
_cell.angle_beta   90.00
_cell.angle_gamma   90.00
#
_symmetry.space_group_name_H-M   'P 1'
#
loop_
_entity.id
_entity.type
_entity.pdbx_description
1 polymer ?
#
loop_
_entity_poly.entity_id
_entity_poly.type
_entity_poly.pdbx_seq_one_letter_code
_entity_poly.pdbx_strand_id
1 'polypeptide(L)'
;MADPAYFPPPHSARIGMSDVEQLESQTHSLRSVDYQYGGGACRDAVVVRIYWAQQLLAASASEVVRARLLSAVADLHNLAGWTSFDSGQVGAAYHHFDRALEFARHDEDLTTNIVYRRGRVHLHHGAPGDALAYFQRGAFAPLASSIMHSNEAWAYARQARPTEALRALGKAQDAFARADLSHVPDWARFHDETDLTAMIGTVYAELGDTRHAIPALSSAIEQFGPAMARSWTFCLIALASCHFLDGDDDQGQTVAMQAINAAEGLRSERVWDRMRPMMQAAAVRGVSLH
;
A
#
# COMPACT_ATOMS: atom_id res chain seq x y z
N MET A 1 15.10 -30.77 -13.97
CA MET A 1 14.86 -29.55 -13.17
C MET A 1 14.75 -28.40 -14.15
N ALA A 2 13.55 -27.84 -14.33
CA ALA A 2 13.35 -26.68 -15.17
C ALA A 2 13.77 -25.42 -14.39
N ASP A 3 14.47 -24.51 -15.06
CA ASP A 3 14.90 -23.23 -14.51
C ASP A 3 13.66 -22.36 -14.19
N PRO A 4 13.47 -21.90 -12.94
CA PRO A 4 12.35 -21.03 -12.56
C PRO A 4 12.34 -19.66 -13.29
N ALA A 5 13.39 -19.32 -14.03
CA ALA A 5 13.49 -18.11 -14.85
C ALA A 5 13.23 -18.32 -16.36
N TYR A 6 12.99 -19.55 -16.84
CA TYR A 6 12.80 -19.80 -18.28
C TYR A 6 11.36 -19.53 -18.74
N PHE A 7 11.18 -18.44 -19.50
CA PHE A 7 9.95 -18.12 -20.22
C PHE A 7 10.16 -18.43 -21.69
N PRO A 8 9.62 -19.54 -22.23
CA PRO A 8 9.57 -19.68 -23.68
C PRO A 8 8.73 -18.51 -24.22
N PRO A 9 9.20 -17.76 -25.24
CA PRO A 9 8.35 -16.80 -25.92
C PRO A 9 7.09 -17.53 -26.40
N PRO A 10 5.91 -16.89 -26.44
CA PRO A 10 4.73 -17.53 -26.99
C PRO A 10 5.06 -18.00 -28.41
N HIS A 11 5.19 -19.31 -28.58
CA HIS A 11 5.58 -19.94 -29.85
C HIS A 11 4.48 -19.80 -30.91
N SER A 12 3.33 -19.25 -30.56
CA SER A 12 2.22 -18.94 -31.46
C SER A 12 1.99 -17.43 -31.54
N ALA A 13 1.80 -16.93 -32.76
CA ALA A 13 1.31 -15.57 -33.03
C ALA A 13 -0.10 -15.28 -32.44
N ARG A 14 -0.67 -16.24 -31.69
CA ARG A 14 -2.00 -16.20 -31.10
C ARG A 14 -1.95 -16.72 -29.66
N ILE A 15 -2.53 -15.97 -28.74
CA ILE A 15 -2.64 -16.32 -27.32
C ILE A 15 -4.07 -16.73 -26.96
N GLY A 16 -4.21 -17.50 -25.89
CA GLY A 16 -5.48 -17.98 -25.33
C GLY A 16 -5.68 -17.60 -23.87
N MET A 17 -6.76 -18.11 -23.27
CA MET A 17 -7.10 -17.82 -21.86
C MET A 17 -6.05 -18.33 -20.88
N SER A 18 -5.40 -19.47 -21.18
CA SER A 18 -4.36 -20.04 -20.33
C SER A 18 -3.13 -19.14 -20.18
N ASP A 19 -2.77 -18.37 -21.22
CA ASP A 19 -1.68 -17.39 -21.16
C ASP A 19 -2.02 -16.25 -20.20
N VAL A 20 -3.28 -15.80 -20.21
CA VAL A 20 -3.78 -14.74 -19.32
C VAL A 20 -3.84 -15.24 -17.87
N GLU A 21 -4.37 -16.44 -17.66
CA GLU A 21 -4.43 -17.08 -16.33
C GLU A 21 -3.03 -17.30 -15.73
N GLN A 22 -2.04 -17.62 -16.57
CA GLN A 22 -0.65 -17.73 -16.13
C GLN A 22 -0.08 -16.38 -15.69
N LEU A 23 -0.38 -15.28 -16.40
CA LEU A 23 0.03 -13.93 -16.00
C LEU A 23 -0.62 -13.50 -14.67
N GLU A 24 -1.91 -13.77 -14.51
CA GLU A 24 -2.67 -13.49 -13.29
C GLU A 24 -2.10 -14.26 -12.08
N SER A 25 -1.88 -15.57 -12.24
CA SER A 25 -1.33 -16.43 -11.19
C SER A 25 0.07 -16.00 -10.73
N GLN A 26 0.93 -15.60 -11.68
CA GLN A 26 2.26 -15.11 -11.36
C GLN A 26 2.23 -13.75 -10.67
N THR A 27 1.35 -12.86 -11.11
CA THR A 27 1.13 -11.55 -10.47
C THR A 27 0.66 -11.73 -9.03
N HIS A 28 -0.29 -12.64 -8.81
CA HIS A 28 -0.76 -12.97 -7.46
C HIS A 28 0.37 -13.53 -6.58
N SER A 29 1.18 -14.45 -7.10
CA SER A 29 2.31 -15.03 -6.36
C SER A 29 3.34 -13.97 -5.94
N LEU A 30 3.69 -13.05 -6.85
CA LEU A 30 4.62 -11.96 -6.57
C LEU A 30 4.06 -10.95 -5.55
N ARG A 31 2.73 -10.73 -5.56
CA ARG A 31 2.05 -9.89 -4.57
C ARG A 31 2.12 -10.49 -3.16
N SER A 32 2.00 -11.82 -3.03
CA SER A 32 2.18 -12.49 -1.74
C SER A 32 3.60 -12.31 -1.19
N VAL A 33 4.62 -12.34 -2.07
CA VAL A 33 6.01 -12.04 -1.68
C VAL A 33 6.16 -10.59 -1.23
N ASP A 34 5.57 -9.62 -1.95
CA ASP A 34 5.56 -8.20 -1.55
C ASP A 34 4.93 -7.99 -0.17
N TYR A 35 3.79 -8.63 0.10
CA TYR A 35 3.12 -8.52 1.41
C TYR A 35 3.99 -9.06 2.55
N GLN A 36 4.69 -10.17 2.33
CA GLN A 36 5.48 -10.82 3.36
C GLN A 36 6.85 -10.15 3.60
N TYR A 37 7.57 -9.74 2.55
CA TYR A 37 8.98 -9.35 2.64
C TYR A 37 9.29 -7.93 2.18
N GLY A 38 8.29 -7.21 1.67
CA GLY A 38 8.48 -5.90 1.07
C GLY A 38 8.65 -5.95 -0.45
N GLY A 39 8.33 -4.84 -1.13
CA GLY A 39 8.28 -4.82 -2.59
C GLY A 39 9.66 -4.98 -3.25
N GLY A 40 10.73 -4.61 -2.55
CA GLY A 40 12.11 -4.84 -3.02
C GLY A 40 12.46 -6.32 -3.17
N ALA A 41 11.77 -7.23 -2.48
CA ALA A 41 12.04 -8.67 -2.55
C ALA A 41 11.57 -9.31 -3.88
N CYS A 42 10.62 -8.70 -4.59
CA CYS A 42 10.05 -9.25 -5.82
C CYS A 42 10.10 -8.31 -7.03
N ARG A 43 10.58 -7.06 -6.88
CA ARG A 43 10.56 -6.03 -7.93
C ARG A 43 11.17 -6.52 -9.25
N ASP A 44 12.37 -7.10 -9.22
CA ASP A 44 13.05 -7.49 -10.46
C ASP A 44 12.28 -8.60 -11.19
N ALA A 45 11.70 -9.55 -10.44
CA ALA A 45 10.82 -10.56 -11.02
C ALA A 45 9.55 -9.94 -11.63
N VAL A 46 8.96 -8.93 -10.99
CA VAL A 46 7.82 -8.18 -11.55
C VAL A 46 8.20 -7.47 -12.85
N VAL A 47 9.35 -6.79 -12.90
CA VAL A 47 9.84 -6.11 -14.11
C VAL A 47 10.09 -7.11 -15.24
N VAL A 48 10.66 -8.29 -14.94
CA VAL A 48 10.82 -9.37 -15.94
C VAL A 48 9.45 -9.78 -16.53
N ARG A 49 8.40 -9.86 -15.71
CA ARG A 49 7.04 -10.19 -16.19
C ARG A 49 6.44 -9.11 -17.08
N ILE A 50 6.80 -7.84 -16.90
CA ILE A 50 6.35 -6.76 -17.78
C ILE A 50 6.81 -7.01 -19.23
N TYR A 51 8.04 -7.49 -19.44
CA TYR A 51 8.53 -7.83 -20.78
C TYR A 51 7.75 -8.98 -21.42
N TRP A 52 7.34 -9.98 -20.63
CA TRP A 52 6.50 -11.05 -21.13
C TRP A 52 5.07 -10.56 -21.44
N ALA A 53 4.48 -9.74 -20.57
CA ALA A 53 3.19 -9.10 -20.80
C ALA A 53 3.16 -8.27 -22.10
N GLN A 54 4.25 -7.57 -22.43
CA GLN A 54 4.38 -6.84 -23.69
C GLN A 54 4.32 -7.76 -24.93
N GLN A 55 4.91 -8.96 -24.85
CA GLN A 55 4.82 -9.96 -25.92
C GLN A 55 3.39 -10.49 -26.06
N LEU A 56 2.69 -10.74 -24.95
CA LEU A 56 1.28 -11.15 -24.97
C LEU A 56 0.38 -10.07 -25.59
N LEU A 57 0.64 -8.79 -25.28
CA LEU A 57 -0.09 -7.66 -25.87
C LEU A 57 0.11 -7.57 -27.39
N ALA A 58 1.30 -7.90 -27.90
CA ALA A 58 1.60 -7.88 -29.33
C ALA A 58 1.02 -9.07 -30.11
N ALA A 59 0.72 -10.19 -29.45
CA ALA A 59 0.15 -11.38 -30.08
C ALA A 59 -1.34 -11.18 -30.45
N SER A 60 -1.85 -11.96 -31.41
CA SER A 60 -3.29 -11.97 -31.75
C SER A 60 -4.12 -12.69 -30.68
N ALA A 61 -5.35 -12.24 -30.45
CA ALA A 61 -6.25 -12.80 -29.45
C ALA A 61 -7.72 -12.61 -29.89
N SER A 62 -8.64 -13.40 -29.35
CA SER A 62 -10.07 -13.05 -29.44
C SER A 62 -10.36 -11.82 -28.57
N GLU A 63 -11.49 -11.15 -28.82
CA GLU A 63 -11.88 -9.95 -28.05
C GLU A 63 -11.97 -10.25 -26.55
N VAL A 64 -12.56 -11.39 -26.18
CA VAL A 64 -12.70 -11.83 -24.79
C VAL A 64 -11.33 -12.05 -24.12
N VAL A 65 -10.40 -12.71 -24.82
CA VAL A 65 -9.03 -12.93 -24.31
C VAL A 65 -8.29 -11.59 -24.20
N ARG A 66 -8.45 -10.69 -25.19
CA ARG A 66 -7.83 -9.36 -25.17
C ARG A 66 -8.32 -8.53 -23.99
N ALA A 67 -9.62 -8.49 -23.74
CA ALA A 67 -10.19 -7.73 -22.63
C ALA A 67 -9.63 -8.21 -21.28
N ARG A 68 -9.61 -9.52 -21.02
CA ARG A 68 -9.05 -10.08 -19.78
C ARG A 68 -7.53 -9.84 -19.67
N LEU A 69 -6.80 -9.95 -20.79
CA LEU A 69 -5.37 -9.63 -20.81
C LEU A 69 -5.11 -8.19 -20.40
N LEU A 70 -5.91 -7.21 -20.85
CA LEU A 70 -5.72 -5.81 -20.47
C LEU A 70 -5.85 -5.63 -18.95
N SER A 71 -6.84 -6.23 -18.30
CA SER A 71 -6.95 -6.23 -16.83
C SER A 71 -5.76 -6.91 -16.16
N ALA A 72 -5.33 -8.08 -16.65
CA ALA A 72 -4.18 -8.79 -16.08
C ALA A 72 -2.87 -7.99 -16.20
N VAL A 73 -2.65 -7.32 -17.33
CA VAL A 73 -1.49 -6.43 -17.54
C VAL A 73 -1.60 -5.17 -16.70
N ALA A 74 -2.80 -4.60 -16.54
CA ALA A 74 -3.03 -3.48 -15.64
C ALA A 74 -2.66 -3.84 -14.20
N ASP A 75 -3.07 -5.02 -13.72
CA ASP A 75 -2.76 -5.48 -12.37
C ASP A 75 -1.26 -5.76 -12.17
N LEU A 76 -0.58 -6.29 -13.19
CA LEU A 76 0.87 -6.45 -13.15
C LEU A 76 1.59 -5.10 -13.10
N HIS A 77 1.17 -4.12 -13.90
CA HIS A 77 1.70 -2.76 -13.82
C HIS A 77 1.39 -2.09 -12.48
N ASN A 78 0.22 -2.35 -11.89
CA ASN A 78 -0.12 -1.89 -10.54
C ASN A 78 0.85 -2.45 -9.49
N LEU A 79 1.20 -3.74 -9.58
CA LEU A 79 2.23 -4.35 -8.72
C LEU A 79 3.63 -3.79 -8.99
N ALA A 80 3.98 -3.55 -10.27
CA ALA A 80 5.26 -2.95 -10.65
C ALA A 80 5.42 -1.52 -10.09
N GLY A 81 4.33 -0.74 -10.10
CA GLY A 81 4.28 0.58 -9.50
C GLY A 81 4.49 0.52 -7.99
N TRP A 82 3.79 -0.38 -7.31
CA TRP A 82 3.88 -0.54 -5.86
C TRP A 82 5.25 -1.02 -5.39
N THR A 83 5.82 -2.03 -6.05
CA THR A 83 7.15 -2.56 -5.72
C THR A 83 8.27 -1.55 -6.04
N SER A 84 8.10 -0.74 -7.07
CA SER A 84 9.03 0.37 -7.38
C SER A 84 8.95 1.48 -6.34
N PHE A 85 7.74 1.84 -5.88
CA PHE A 85 7.54 2.79 -4.79
C PHE A 85 8.20 2.29 -3.49
N ASP A 86 8.02 1.01 -3.17
CA ASP A 86 8.67 0.36 -2.03
C ASP A 86 10.19 0.36 -2.10
N SER A 87 10.75 0.41 -3.31
CA SER A 87 12.20 0.45 -3.57
C SER A 87 12.72 1.86 -3.83
N GLY A 88 11.96 2.92 -3.47
CA GLY A 88 12.36 4.32 -3.63
C GLY A 88 12.37 4.86 -5.06
N GLN A 89 11.96 4.05 -6.05
CA GLN A 89 12.00 4.41 -7.47
C GLN A 89 10.73 5.14 -7.88
N VAL A 90 10.53 6.34 -7.35
CA VAL A 90 9.29 7.14 -7.48
C VAL A 90 8.90 7.39 -8.94
N GLY A 91 9.86 7.74 -9.80
CA GLY A 91 9.59 7.95 -11.23
C GLY A 91 9.09 6.68 -11.93
N ALA A 92 9.70 5.53 -11.63
CA ALA A 92 9.24 4.24 -12.16
C ALA A 92 7.87 3.85 -11.60
N ALA A 93 7.60 4.18 -10.33
CA ALA A 93 6.31 3.95 -9.71
C ALA A 93 5.19 4.69 -10.46
N TYR A 94 5.35 6.00 -10.69
CA TYR A 94 4.37 6.78 -11.44
C TYR A 94 4.18 6.28 -12.87
N HIS A 95 5.27 6.00 -13.59
CA HIS A 95 5.19 5.43 -14.93
C HIS A 95 4.35 4.16 -14.97
N HIS A 96 4.57 3.22 -14.06
CA HIS A 96 3.81 1.99 -14.03
C HIS A 96 2.34 2.20 -13.61
N PHE A 97 2.04 3.11 -12.68
CA PHE A 97 0.65 3.44 -12.35
C PHE A 97 -0.08 4.15 -13.50
N ASP A 98 0.58 5.01 -14.28
CA ASP A 98 0.01 5.59 -15.51
C ASP A 98 -0.38 4.48 -16.49
N ARG A 99 0.55 3.56 -16.77
CA ARG A 99 0.29 2.40 -17.65
C ARG A 99 -0.82 1.50 -17.12
N ALA A 100 -0.87 1.27 -15.80
CA ALA A 100 -1.94 0.48 -15.18
C ALA A 100 -3.32 1.12 -15.41
N LEU A 101 -3.44 2.44 -15.22
CA LEU A 101 -4.70 3.17 -15.46
C LEU A 101 -5.13 3.15 -16.93
N GLU A 102 -4.19 3.20 -17.87
CA GLU A 102 -4.49 3.09 -19.30
C GLU A 102 -5.10 1.73 -19.66
N PHE A 103 -4.67 0.66 -19.00
CA PHE A 103 -5.15 -0.69 -19.26
C PHE A 103 -6.41 -1.06 -18.45
N ALA A 104 -6.59 -0.48 -17.25
CA ALA A 104 -7.73 -0.77 -16.36
C ALA A 104 -9.05 -0.05 -16.72
N ARG A 105 -9.15 0.63 -17.88
CA ARG A 105 -10.27 1.53 -18.22
C ARG A 105 -11.68 0.94 -18.08
N HIS A 106 -11.83 -0.38 -18.15
CA HIS A 106 -13.12 -1.07 -18.03
C HIS A 106 -13.24 -1.92 -16.76
N ASP A 107 -12.29 -1.79 -15.85
CA ASP A 107 -12.23 -2.49 -14.57
C ASP A 107 -12.18 -1.45 -13.44
N GLU A 108 -13.34 -1.23 -12.82
CA GLU A 108 -13.49 -0.13 -11.87
C GLU A 108 -12.83 -0.40 -10.52
N ASP A 109 -12.91 -1.65 -10.05
CA ASP A 109 -12.26 -2.05 -8.81
C ASP A 109 -10.73 -1.97 -8.95
N LEU A 110 -10.19 -2.42 -10.08
CA LEU A 110 -8.77 -2.29 -10.36
C LEU A 110 -8.36 -0.83 -10.52
N THR A 111 -9.16 -0.01 -11.20
CA THR A 111 -8.91 1.44 -11.33
C THR A 111 -8.86 2.09 -9.95
N THR A 112 -9.80 1.76 -9.06
CA THR A 112 -9.85 2.27 -7.67
C THR A 112 -8.59 1.88 -6.90
N ASN A 113 -8.15 0.62 -6.98
CA ASN A 113 -6.92 0.14 -6.36
C ASN A 113 -5.69 0.94 -6.84
N ILE A 114 -5.57 1.14 -8.15
CA ILE A 114 -4.45 1.89 -8.75
C ILE A 114 -4.46 3.35 -8.29
N VAL A 115 -5.65 3.99 -8.27
CA VAL A 115 -5.85 5.36 -7.79
C VAL A 115 -5.44 5.50 -6.33
N TYR A 116 -5.89 4.57 -5.48
CA TYR A 116 -5.50 4.50 -4.06
C TYR A 116 -3.98 4.42 -3.91
N ARG A 117 -3.34 3.46 -4.59
CA ARG A 117 -1.89 3.24 -4.49
C ARG A 117 -1.09 4.45 -4.99
N ARG A 118 -1.54 5.11 -6.05
CA ARG A 118 -0.91 6.33 -6.55
C ARG A 118 -1.05 7.50 -5.58
N GLY A 119 -2.24 7.68 -4.99
CA GLY A 119 -2.45 8.68 -3.94
C GLY A 119 -1.52 8.47 -2.75
N ARG A 120 -1.26 7.21 -2.35
CA ARG A 120 -0.29 6.86 -1.31
C ARG A 120 1.15 7.28 -1.65
N VAL A 121 1.56 7.26 -2.92
CA VAL A 121 2.88 7.75 -3.34
C VAL A 121 2.98 9.26 -3.07
N HIS A 122 2.00 10.05 -3.53
CA HIS A 122 1.96 11.48 -3.27
C HIS A 122 1.97 11.79 -1.76
N LEU A 123 1.14 11.08 -0.99
CA LEU A 123 1.03 11.30 0.45
C LEU A 123 2.36 11.00 1.17
N HIS A 124 3.05 9.93 0.79
CA HIS A 124 4.35 9.56 1.37
C HIS A 124 5.42 10.61 1.08
N HIS A 125 5.45 11.15 -0.14
CA HIS A 125 6.42 12.17 -0.55
C HIS A 125 6.02 13.61 -0.20
N GLY A 126 5.08 13.80 0.73
CA GLY A 126 4.76 15.13 1.28
C GLY A 126 3.92 16.00 0.35
N ALA A 127 3.19 15.41 -0.59
CA ALA A 127 2.22 16.10 -1.45
C ALA A 127 0.76 15.72 -1.09
N PRO A 128 0.26 16.07 0.12
CA PRO A 128 -1.07 15.66 0.55
C PRO A 128 -2.20 16.28 -0.28
N GLY A 129 -1.98 17.44 -0.92
CA GLY A 129 -2.96 18.05 -1.83
C GLY A 129 -3.20 17.20 -3.08
N ASP A 130 -2.13 16.74 -3.71
CA ASP A 130 -2.22 15.81 -4.85
C ASP A 130 -2.83 14.48 -4.40
N ALA A 131 -2.43 13.97 -3.24
CA ALA A 131 -2.98 12.74 -2.69
C ALA A 131 -4.50 12.81 -2.48
N LEU A 132 -5.02 13.92 -1.95
CA LEU A 132 -6.46 14.16 -1.80
C LEU A 132 -7.20 14.06 -3.14
N ALA A 133 -6.65 14.60 -4.23
CA ALA A 133 -7.27 14.52 -5.54
C ALA A 133 -7.44 13.07 -6.03
N TYR A 134 -6.56 12.14 -5.61
CA TYR A 134 -6.75 10.71 -5.86
C TYR A 134 -7.80 10.10 -4.93
N PHE A 135 -7.72 10.34 -3.61
CA PHE A 135 -8.64 9.73 -2.64
C PHE A 135 -10.09 10.20 -2.80
N GLN A 136 -10.31 11.44 -3.24
CA GLN A 136 -11.64 12.01 -3.45
C GLN A 136 -12.35 11.50 -4.71
N ARG A 137 -11.68 10.72 -5.56
CA ARG A 137 -12.36 9.99 -6.65
C ARG A 137 -13.36 8.96 -6.10
N GLY A 138 -13.17 8.52 -4.86
CA GLY A 138 -14.06 7.57 -4.18
C GLY A 138 -14.00 6.17 -4.76
N ALA A 139 -14.93 5.33 -4.30
CA ALA A 139 -15.15 3.97 -4.77
C ALA A 139 -16.64 3.62 -4.67
N PHE A 140 -17.10 2.61 -5.39
CA PHE A 140 -18.47 2.12 -5.22
C PHE A 140 -18.60 1.11 -4.08
N ALA A 141 -17.68 0.15 -3.98
CA ALA A 141 -17.72 -0.86 -2.93
C ALA A 141 -17.50 -0.20 -1.54
N PRO A 142 -18.35 -0.47 -0.52
CA PRO A 142 -18.23 0.17 0.79
C PRO A 142 -16.86 0.00 1.46
N LEU A 143 -16.25 -1.18 1.35
CA LEU A 143 -14.92 -1.42 1.93
C LEU A 143 -13.84 -0.59 1.22
N ALA A 144 -13.88 -0.51 -0.10
CA ALA A 144 -12.98 0.34 -0.88
C ALA A 144 -13.18 1.83 -0.54
N SER A 145 -14.43 2.26 -0.33
CA SER A 145 -14.74 3.62 0.13
C SER A 145 -14.17 3.91 1.52
N SER A 146 -14.18 2.93 2.42
CA SER A 146 -13.54 3.06 3.73
C SER A 146 -12.03 3.28 3.61
N ILE A 147 -11.35 2.53 2.74
CA ILE A 147 -9.93 2.72 2.43
C ILE A 147 -9.68 4.14 1.90
N MET A 148 -10.49 4.60 0.95
CA MET A 148 -10.34 5.93 0.35
C MET A 148 -10.52 7.04 1.39
N HIS A 149 -11.56 6.97 2.22
CA HIS A 149 -11.82 7.95 3.27
C HIS A 149 -10.76 7.93 4.39
N SER A 150 -10.23 6.75 4.75
CA SER A 150 -9.13 6.64 5.72
C SER A 150 -7.88 7.40 5.25
N ASN A 151 -7.59 7.34 3.94
CA ASN A 151 -6.43 8.02 3.37
C ASN A 151 -6.72 9.49 3.05
N GLU A 152 -7.97 9.86 2.78
CA GLU A 152 -8.42 11.26 2.76
C GLU A 152 -8.21 11.91 4.14
N ALA A 153 -8.60 11.21 5.22
CA ALA A 153 -8.40 11.66 6.60
C ALA A 153 -6.92 11.88 6.91
N TRP A 154 -6.05 10.95 6.52
CA TRP A 154 -4.60 11.09 6.68
C TRP A 154 -4.06 12.29 5.89
N ALA A 155 -4.48 12.47 4.64
CA ALA A 155 -4.03 13.60 3.85
C ALA A 155 -4.47 14.96 4.46
N TYR A 156 -5.69 15.06 5.00
CA TYR A 156 -6.10 16.25 5.75
C TYR A 156 -5.30 16.44 7.05
N ALA A 157 -5.00 15.37 7.79
CA ALA A 157 -4.19 15.45 8.99
C ALA A 157 -2.79 16.01 8.69
N ARG A 158 -2.13 15.54 7.61
CA ARG A 158 -0.85 16.10 7.14
C ARG A 158 -0.92 17.56 6.68
N GLN A 159 -2.10 18.08 6.40
CA GLN A 159 -2.33 19.51 6.11
C GLN A 159 -2.70 20.33 7.35
N ALA A 160 -2.65 19.75 8.56
CA ALA A 160 -3.13 20.36 9.79
C ALA A 160 -4.60 20.80 9.72
N ARG A 161 -5.46 19.99 9.09
CA ARG A 161 -6.91 20.22 8.93
C ARG A 161 -7.72 19.22 9.78
N PRO A 162 -7.78 19.41 11.12
CA PRO A 162 -8.34 18.42 12.05
C PRO A 162 -9.83 18.16 11.81
N THR A 163 -10.62 19.19 11.52
CA THR A 163 -12.07 19.06 11.30
C THR A 163 -12.37 18.17 10.09
N GLU A 164 -11.67 18.37 8.98
CA GLU A 164 -11.82 17.57 7.78
C GLU A 164 -11.25 16.17 7.96
N ALA A 165 -10.12 16.02 8.65
CA ALA A 165 -9.53 14.73 8.96
C ALA A 165 -10.49 13.85 9.77
N LEU A 166 -11.04 14.36 10.87
CA LEU A 166 -11.97 13.62 11.72
C LEU A 166 -13.30 13.33 11.02
N ARG A 167 -13.79 14.26 10.18
CA ARG A 167 -14.98 14.02 9.36
C ARG A 167 -14.75 12.88 8.36
N ALA A 168 -13.60 12.87 7.68
CA ALA A 168 -13.26 11.81 6.74
C ALA A 168 -13.05 10.47 7.46
N LEU A 169 -12.47 10.48 8.66
CA LEU A 169 -12.31 9.28 9.47
C LEU A 169 -13.66 8.68 9.88
N GLY A 170 -14.62 9.52 10.29
CA GLY A 170 -15.99 9.08 10.55
C GLY A 170 -16.66 8.45 9.32
N LYS A 171 -16.49 9.04 8.13
CA LYS A 171 -16.97 8.44 6.87
C LYS A 171 -16.32 7.08 6.59
N ALA A 172 -15.03 6.92 6.92
CA ALA A 172 -14.34 5.65 6.75
C ALA A 172 -14.95 4.57 7.65
N GLN A 173 -15.17 4.87 8.93
CA GLN A 173 -15.80 3.96 9.88
C GLN A 173 -17.22 3.59 9.45
N ASP A 174 -18.01 4.57 9.02
CA ASP A 174 -19.37 4.36 8.51
C ASP A 174 -19.39 3.47 7.25
N ALA A 175 -18.44 3.66 6.33
CA ALA A 175 -18.32 2.85 5.13
C ALA A 175 -17.87 1.41 5.45
N PHE A 176 -16.96 1.25 6.41
CA PHE A 176 -16.52 -0.05 6.90
C PHE A 176 -17.68 -0.83 7.54
N ALA A 177 -18.45 -0.19 8.42
CA ALA A 177 -19.58 -0.81 9.09
C ALA A 177 -20.69 -1.27 8.12
N ARG A 178 -20.79 -0.66 6.93
CA ARG A 178 -21.71 -1.05 5.87
C ARG A 178 -21.16 -2.13 4.93
N ALA A 179 -19.87 -2.46 5.01
CA ALA A 179 -19.24 -3.40 4.10
C ALA A 179 -19.73 -4.83 4.35
N ASP A 180 -20.19 -5.50 3.30
CA ASP A 180 -20.35 -6.95 3.31
C ASP A 180 -19.00 -7.60 3.03
N LEU A 181 -18.36 -8.11 4.08
CA LEU A 181 -17.04 -8.75 4.01
C LEU A 181 -17.04 -10.06 3.21
N SER A 182 -18.21 -10.63 2.88
CA SER A 182 -18.29 -11.83 2.05
C SER A 182 -18.06 -11.56 0.56
N HIS A 183 -18.28 -10.32 0.09
CA HIS A 183 -18.14 -9.92 -1.32
C HIS A 183 -17.17 -8.74 -1.49
N VAL A 184 -15.95 -8.88 -0.98
CA VAL A 184 -14.93 -7.83 -1.09
C VAL A 184 -13.94 -8.10 -2.23
N PRO A 185 -13.56 -7.08 -3.02
CA PRO A 185 -12.47 -7.19 -3.98
C PRO A 185 -11.18 -7.65 -3.28
N ASP A 186 -10.43 -8.55 -3.89
CA ASP A 186 -9.25 -9.16 -3.27
C ASP A 186 -8.21 -8.15 -2.80
N TRP A 187 -8.05 -7.04 -3.54
CA TRP A 187 -7.12 -5.99 -3.17
C TRP A 187 -7.51 -5.25 -1.89
N ALA A 188 -8.79 -5.22 -1.54
CA ALA A 188 -9.30 -4.50 -0.37
C ALA A 188 -9.32 -5.38 0.89
N ARG A 189 -9.08 -6.70 0.78
CA ARG A 189 -9.14 -7.66 1.90
C ARG A 189 -8.17 -7.37 3.05
N PHE A 190 -7.10 -6.60 2.81
CA PHE A 190 -6.20 -6.19 3.89
C PHE A 190 -6.87 -5.21 4.87
N HIS A 191 -7.93 -4.53 4.43
CA HIS A 191 -8.61 -3.52 5.23
C HIS A 191 -9.66 -4.21 6.12
N ASP A 192 -9.21 -4.65 7.29
CA ASP A 192 -10.02 -5.24 8.35
C ASP A 192 -10.13 -4.29 9.56
N GLU A 193 -10.69 -4.78 10.67
CA GLU A 193 -10.83 -4.00 11.90
C GLU A 193 -9.47 -3.55 12.45
N THR A 194 -8.42 -4.35 12.26
CA THR A 194 -7.06 -4.03 12.71
C THR A 194 -6.46 -2.91 11.84
N ASP A 195 -6.58 -2.99 10.52
CA ASP A 195 -6.10 -1.93 9.63
C ASP A 195 -6.89 -0.62 9.81
N LEU A 196 -8.21 -0.68 10.00
CA LEU A 196 -9.01 0.50 10.32
C LEU A 196 -8.56 1.15 11.63
N THR A 197 -8.30 0.34 12.67
CA THR A 197 -7.79 0.80 13.97
C THR A 197 -6.39 1.44 13.82
N ALA A 198 -5.51 0.84 13.03
CA ALA A 198 -4.21 1.39 12.69
C ALA A 198 -4.32 2.74 11.96
N MET A 199 -5.27 2.87 11.05
CA MET A 199 -5.55 4.11 10.32
C MET A 199 -6.09 5.20 11.26
N ILE A 200 -6.99 4.87 12.19
CA ILE A 200 -7.46 5.80 13.23
C ILE A 200 -6.26 6.32 14.04
N GLY A 201 -5.43 5.41 14.56
CA GLY A 201 -4.25 5.78 15.32
C GLY A 201 -3.26 6.65 14.53
N THR A 202 -3.04 6.32 13.26
CA THR A 202 -2.18 7.10 12.35
C THR A 202 -2.69 8.52 12.14
N VAL A 203 -4.00 8.68 11.90
CA VAL A 203 -4.61 10.00 11.69
C VAL A 203 -4.49 10.87 12.94
N TYR A 204 -4.76 10.31 14.12
CA TYR A 204 -4.58 11.05 15.37
C TYR A 204 -3.10 11.38 15.65
N ALA A 205 -2.17 10.47 15.35
CA ALA A 205 -0.74 10.73 15.49
C ALA A 205 -0.28 11.92 14.63
N GLU A 206 -0.72 11.97 13.37
CA GLU A 206 -0.41 13.07 12.44
C GLU A 206 -1.03 14.41 12.88
N LEU A 207 -2.14 14.37 13.62
CA LEU A 207 -2.74 15.56 14.26
C LEU A 207 -2.05 15.97 15.56
N GLY A 208 -1.10 15.16 16.06
CA GLY A 208 -0.46 15.37 17.36
C GLY A 208 -1.36 15.04 18.55
N ASP A 209 -2.49 14.37 18.35
CA ASP A 209 -3.41 13.94 19.42
C ASP A 209 -2.99 12.56 19.94
N THR A 210 -1.92 12.56 20.70
CA THR A 210 -1.30 11.36 21.31
C THR A 210 -2.27 10.60 22.21
N ARG A 211 -3.18 11.30 22.90
CA ARG A 211 -4.21 10.72 23.77
C ARG A 211 -5.10 9.70 23.06
N HIS A 212 -5.46 9.95 21.80
CA HIS A 212 -6.24 8.99 20.99
C HIS A 212 -5.36 8.10 20.13
N ALA A 213 -4.20 8.61 19.68
CA ALA A 213 -3.28 7.85 18.84
C ALA A 213 -2.70 6.62 19.55
N ILE A 214 -2.18 6.80 20.78
CA ILE A 214 -1.47 5.73 21.52
C ILE A 214 -2.36 4.51 21.73
N PRO A 215 -3.58 4.61 22.31
CA PRO A 215 -4.43 3.43 22.51
C PRO A 215 -4.79 2.70 21.21
N ALA A 216 -5.08 3.46 20.14
CA ALA A 216 -5.43 2.88 18.84
C ALA A 216 -4.24 2.16 18.20
N LEU A 217 -3.06 2.78 18.19
CA LEU A 217 -1.84 2.19 17.65
C LEU A 217 -1.42 0.95 18.43
N SER A 218 -1.42 0.99 19.76
CA SER A 218 -1.12 -0.16 20.61
C SER A 218 -2.07 -1.33 20.35
N SER A 219 -3.38 -1.05 20.27
CA SER A 219 -4.39 -2.08 19.98
C SER A 219 -4.18 -2.73 18.60
N ALA A 220 -3.84 -1.94 17.58
CA ALA A 220 -3.55 -2.48 16.25
C ALA A 220 -2.26 -3.33 16.23
N ILE A 221 -1.22 -2.89 16.94
CA ILE A 221 0.07 -3.59 17.06
C ILE A 221 -0.11 -4.99 17.68
N GLU A 222 -1.00 -5.12 18.67
CA GLU A 222 -1.31 -6.40 19.32
C GLU A 222 -2.07 -7.38 18.42
N GLN A 223 -2.82 -6.88 17.43
CA GLN A 223 -3.71 -7.68 16.59
C GLN A 223 -3.14 -8.05 15.22
N PHE A 224 -2.15 -7.29 14.72
CA PHE A 224 -1.57 -7.57 13.41
C PHE A 224 -0.95 -8.97 13.33
N GLY A 225 -1.35 -9.72 12.30
CA GLY A 225 -0.71 -10.98 11.95
C GLY A 225 0.62 -10.80 11.20
N PRO A 226 1.40 -11.87 11.04
CA PRO A 226 2.73 -11.83 10.41
C PRO A 226 2.71 -11.38 8.94
N ALA A 227 1.57 -11.52 8.25
CA ALA A 227 1.39 -11.05 6.87
C ALA A 227 1.36 -9.51 6.73
N MET A 228 1.22 -8.78 7.84
CA MET A 228 1.13 -7.31 7.88
C MET A 228 2.37 -6.66 8.49
N ALA A 229 3.55 -7.30 8.40
CA ALA A 229 4.79 -6.85 9.01
C ALA A 229 5.14 -5.38 8.69
N ARG A 230 4.90 -4.93 7.45
CA ARG A 230 5.13 -3.54 7.03
C ARG A 230 4.18 -2.56 7.74
N SER A 231 2.88 -2.86 7.77
CA SER A 231 1.87 -2.02 8.43
C SER A 231 2.11 -1.98 9.94
N TRP A 232 2.42 -3.12 10.54
CA TRP A 232 2.82 -3.24 11.94
C TRP A 232 4.03 -2.36 12.28
N THR A 233 5.08 -2.42 11.45
CA THR A 233 6.27 -1.57 11.62
C THR A 233 5.93 -0.08 11.51
N PHE A 234 5.03 0.32 10.60
CA PHE A 234 4.57 1.71 10.53
C PHE A 234 3.82 2.15 11.78
N CYS A 235 3.01 1.28 12.39
CA CYS A 235 2.34 1.58 13.65
C CYS A 235 3.33 1.75 14.80
N LEU A 236 4.38 0.92 14.88
CA LEU A 236 5.44 1.10 15.89
C LEU A 236 6.15 2.45 15.74
N ILE A 237 6.48 2.85 14.51
CA ILE A 237 7.10 4.16 14.24
C ILE A 237 6.19 5.31 14.70
N ALA A 238 4.90 5.24 14.37
CA ALA A 238 3.93 6.24 14.79
C ALA A 238 3.77 6.27 16.32
N LEU A 239 3.70 5.10 16.96
CA LEU A 239 3.54 4.97 18.40
C LEU A 239 4.76 5.53 19.16
N ALA A 240 5.97 5.18 18.73
CA ALA A 240 7.20 5.74 19.29
C ALA A 240 7.24 7.27 19.15
N SER A 241 6.83 7.79 17.97
CA SER A 241 6.74 9.24 17.75
C SER A 241 5.75 9.89 18.72
N CYS A 242 4.60 9.26 18.99
CA CYS A 242 3.63 9.76 19.97
C CYS A 242 4.21 9.78 21.40
N HIS A 243 4.93 8.74 21.83
CA HIS A 243 5.57 8.73 23.14
C HIS A 243 6.63 9.84 23.29
N PHE A 244 7.45 10.08 22.26
CA PHE A 244 8.39 11.20 22.28
C PHE A 244 7.70 12.57 22.31
N LEU A 245 6.55 12.71 21.64
CA LEU A 245 5.74 13.94 21.69
C LEU A 245 5.15 14.19 23.09
N ASP A 246 4.72 13.14 23.79
CA ASP A 246 4.24 13.21 25.18
C ASP A 246 5.37 13.33 26.22
N GLY A 247 6.62 13.16 25.79
CA GLY A 247 7.80 13.20 26.66
C GLY A 247 8.01 11.93 27.48
N ASP A 248 7.37 10.82 27.09
CA ASP A 248 7.57 9.49 27.64
C ASP A 248 8.76 8.81 26.94
N ASP A 249 9.96 9.30 27.25
CA ASP A 249 11.19 8.98 26.52
C ASP A 249 11.60 7.50 26.63
N ASP A 250 11.39 6.88 27.79
CA ASP A 250 11.72 5.47 28.04
C ASP A 250 10.85 4.53 27.19
N GLN A 251 9.54 4.78 27.17
CA GLN A 251 8.62 4.00 26.34
C GLN A 251 8.83 4.30 24.85
N GLY A 252 9.05 5.57 24.50
CA GLY A 252 9.40 5.99 23.14
C GLY A 252 10.64 5.25 22.62
N GLN A 253 11.71 5.16 23.42
CA GLN A 253 12.92 4.41 23.07
C GLN A 253 12.63 2.92 22.91
N THR A 254 11.87 2.32 23.83
CA THR A 254 11.52 0.90 23.79
C THR A 254 10.78 0.54 22.49
N VAL A 255 9.75 1.31 22.15
CA VAL A 255 8.96 1.09 20.93
C VAL A 255 9.78 1.40 19.66
N ALA A 256 10.62 2.45 19.70
CA ALA A 256 11.49 2.80 18.58
C ALA A 256 12.49 1.67 18.26
N MET A 257 13.08 1.03 19.27
CA MET A 257 13.98 -0.12 19.07
C MET A 257 13.25 -1.33 18.47
N GLN A 258 11.99 -1.57 18.86
CA GLN A 258 11.17 -2.59 18.21
C GLN A 258 10.95 -2.27 16.72
N ALA A 259 10.66 -1.01 16.39
CA ALA A 259 10.49 -0.58 15.01
C ALA A 259 11.77 -0.78 14.17
N ILE A 260 12.94 -0.44 14.74
CA ILE A 260 14.25 -0.61 14.09
C ILE A 260 14.52 -2.08 13.80
N ASN A 261 14.38 -2.95 14.80
CA ASN A 261 14.59 -4.39 14.64
C ASN A 261 13.62 -4.99 13.60
N ALA A 262 12.37 -4.53 13.58
CA ALA A 262 11.38 -4.97 12.60
C ALA A 262 11.75 -4.58 11.16
N ALA A 263 12.35 -3.41 10.98
CA ALA A 263 12.71 -2.89 9.66
C ALA A 263 13.87 -3.67 9.00
N GLU A 264 14.77 -4.28 9.78
CA GLU A 264 15.90 -5.06 9.25
C GLU A 264 15.44 -6.24 8.36
N GLY A 265 14.30 -6.84 8.70
CA GLY A 265 13.69 -7.93 7.94
C GLY A 265 12.94 -7.49 6.67
N LEU A 266 12.75 -6.19 6.45
CA LEU A 266 11.91 -5.66 5.39
C LEU A 266 12.74 -5.02 4.27
N ARG A 267 12.46 -5.41 3.01
CA ARG A 267 13.03 -4.75 1.82
C ARG A 267 12.11 -3.63 1.35
N SER A 268 12.06 -2.53 2.11
CA SER A 268 11.21 -1.36 1.82
C SER A 268 11.86 -0.05 2.28
N GLU A 269 12.19 0.85 1.35
CA GLU A 269 12.75 2.18 1.65
C GLU A 269 11.76 3.07 2.41
N ARG A 270 10.45 2.83 2.22
CA ARG A 270 9.38 3.59 2.88
C ARG A 270 9.42 3.49 4.41
N VAL A 271 9.92 2.37 4.94
CA VAL A 271 10.08 2.17 6.39
C VAL A 271 11.14 3.14 6.91
N TRP A 272 12.29 3.18 6.25
CA TRP A 272 13.38 4.10 6.59
C TRP A 272 12.99 5.57 6.42
N ASP A 273 12.23 5.91 5.39
CA ASP A 273 11.68 7.25 5.20
C ASP A 273 10.84 7.72 6.39
N ARG A 274 10.00 6.84 6.92
CA ARG A 274 9.13 7.14 8.07
C ARG A 274 9.85 7.11 9.40
N MET A 275 10.96 6.37 9.51
CA MET A 275 11.81 6.42 10.70
C MET A 275 12.50 7.77 10.88
N ARG A 276 12.82 8.48 9.80
CA ARG A 276 13.56 9.76 9.89
C ARG A 276 12.87 10.78 10.80
N PRO A 277 11.58 11.10 10.67
CA PRO A 277 10.88 11.98 11.62
C PRO A 277 10.88 11.47 13.06
N MET A 278 10.69 10.16 13.29
CA MET A 278 10.73 9.55 14.62
C MET A 278 12.13 9.70 15.26
N MET A 279 13.19 9.44 14.50
CA MET A 279 14.57 9.61 14.96
C MET A 279 14.89 11.08 15.27
N GLN A 280 14.34 12.02 14.50
CA GLN A 280 14.46 13.45 14.80
C GLN A 280 13.74 13.81 16.10
N ALA A 281 12.53 13.29 16.33
CA ALA A 281 11.81 13.48 17.58
C ALA A 281 12.61 12.95 18.78
N ALA A 282 13.17 11.74 18.68
CA ALA A 282 14.05 11.17 19.72
C ALA A 282 15.28 12.05 19.98
N ALA A 283 15.94 12.54 18.94
CA ALA A 283 17.14 13.38 19.06
C ALA A 283 16.84 14.72 19.76
N VAL A 284 15.68 15.33 19.50
CA VAL A 284 15.22 16.56 20.21
C VAL A 284 15.03 16.31 21.71
N ARG A 285 14.69 15.08 22.10
CA ARG A 285 14.56 14.63 23.49
C ARG A 285 15.89 14.20 24.12
N GLY A 286 16.99 14.18 23.36
CA GLY A 286 18.29 13.69 23.82
C GLY A 286 18.39 12.16 23.87
N VAL A 287 17.44 11.44 23.25
CA VAL A 287 17.44 9.98 23.17
C VAL A 287 18.21 9.55 21.93
N SER A 288 19.20 8.67 22.12
CA SER A 288 19.94 8.06 21.00
C SER A 288 19.36 6.70 20.65
N LEU A 289 19.06 6.51 19.37
CA LEU A 289 18.60 5.26 18.78
C LEU A 289 19.77 4.71 17.93
N HIS A 290 20.47 3.70 18.45
CA HIS A 290 21.62 3.06 17.82
C HIS A 290 21.29 1.61 17.48
#